data_AF-A0A3M1TN80-F1
#
_entry.id   AF-A0A3M1TN80-F1
#
_cell.length_a   1.000
_cell.length_b   1.000
_cell.length_c   1.000
_cell.angle_alpha   90.00
_cell.angle_beta   90.00
_cell.angle_gamma   90.00
#
_symmetry.space_group_name_H-M   'P 1'
#
loop_
_entity.id
_entity.type
_entity.pdbx_description
1 polymer ?
#
loop_
_entity_poly.entity_id
_entity_poly.type
_entity_poly.pdbx_seq_one_letter_code
_entity_poly.pdbx_strand_id
1 'polypeptide(L)'
;MRRLLLPAVLLLVVAGGLVAAYFLLAAPVPSPGEAPRLAVLSRTFGDVQWRRARTLAWEAGKAGLALQENDAVRTGEAARAVVDFDVGLTLDVDPRSLLIIRPLRREVGGRQVQDIVVDAGTVHGRFEESGPAQRAVQIVTDEGKVAARLVPEATGKPIRYRIRRSATGAEIALLEGRATLEAGGRELSLSAGQAVDVRTKGTARPGISEVHTLPPFPESLRPAVDESFPPAEDGARPAIDFAWAPVPEAKRYHLQVGRSFGFEEVVEDVTTEATEHRWTPPETGVWYWRVASLDADGREGEFGYVRRFTLLDEAAAEAPAAAEGEEGSEEAPPELETTGGRATLTGHLLGRGLERRPPGQGAFRPAKRRFRIAAGERWRATAAAGVRLGKGAALTLSEGSEVEVSKIGTHGGKQAAVFSVQSGALGARLRPAAQVGLLRIEGGAGRMVAAAGEEDVRARAEVHADGTFRAVVEAGRVEVYGGGRRQRVVGGQALDVHPDGRMGTPVPLPPRPT
;
A
#
# COMPACT_ATOMS: atom_id res chain seq x y z
N MET A 1 66.83 38.34 45.95
CA MET A 1 65.41 38.00 45.68
C MET A 1 65.27 37.03 44.50
N ARG A 2 65.95 35.87 44.51
CA ARG A 2 66.09 34.98 43.33
C ARG A 2 65.82 33.50 43.64
N ARG A 3 64.88 33.20 44.56
CA ARG A 3 64.59 31.81 45.01
C ARG A 3 63.13 31.35 44.88
N LEU A 4 62.25 32.10 44.21
CA LEU A 4 60.82 31.74 44.10
C LEU A 4 60.31 31.46 42.68
N LEU A 5 61.14 31.64 41.64
CA LEU A 5 60.67 31.49 40.25
C LEU A 5 60.68 30.04 39.72
N LEU A 6 61.59 29.19 40.21
CA LEU A 6 61.66 27.79 39.74
C LEU A 6 60.46 26.91 40.15
N PRO A 7 59.96 26.94 41.40
CA PRO A 7 58.84 26.08 41.78
C PRO A 7 57.51 26.52 41.13
N ALA A 8 57.35 27.83 40.85
CA ALA A 8 56.15 28.35 40.18
C ALA A 8 56.06 27.93 38.70
N VAL A 9 57.21 27.91 37.99
CA VAL A 9 57.25 27.46 36.59
C VAL A 9 57.05 25.95 36.48
N LEU A 10 57.60 25.16 37.41
CA LEU A 10 57.40 23.71 37.42
C LEU A 10 55.93 23.33 37.70
N LEU A 11 55.24 24.06 38.59
CA LEU A 11 53.84 23.82 38.90
C LEU A 11 52.91 24.18 37.72
N LEU A 12 53.24 25.23 36.96
CA LEU A 12 52.52 25.62 35.74
C LEU A 12 52.73 24.62 34.59
N VAL A 13 53.92 24.05 34.45
CA VAL A 13 54.19 23.03 33.41
C VAL A 13 53.53 21.69 33.77
N VAL A 14 53.50 21.30 35.05
CA VAL A 14 52.80 20.08 35.48
C VAL A 14 51.28 20.26 35.41
N ALA A 15 50.75 21.43 35.80
CA ALA A 15 49.32 21.73 35.64
C ALA A 15 48.91 21.82 34.16
N GLY A 16 49.72 22.47 33.32
CA GLY A 16 49.52 22.52 31.87
C GLY A 16 49.65 21.15 31.20
N GLY A 17 50.57 20.31 31.67
CA GLY A 17 50.74 18.93 31.21
C GLY A 17 49.59 18.01 31.63
N LEU A 18 49.03 18.19 32.83
CA LEU A 18 47.84 17.47 33.29
C LEU A 18 46.57 17.92 32.56
N VAL A 19 46.44 19.21 32.24
CA VAL A 19 45.33 19.72 31.39
C VAL A 19 45.49 19.22 29.96
N ALA A 20 46.69 19.25 29.39
CA ALA A 20 46.96 18.71 28.06
C ALA A 20 46.74 17.19 28.01
N ALA A 21 47.15 16.43 29.03
CA ALA A 21 46.89 14.99 29.14
C ALA A 21 45.39 14.69 29.36
N TYR A 22 44.66 15.55 30.08
CA TYR A 22 43.21 15.46 30.20
C TYR A 22 42.53 15.68 28.84
N PHE A 23 42.97 16.65 28.03
CA PHE A 23 42.44 16.87 26.67
C PHE A 23 42.93 15.83 25.63
N LEU A 24 44.06 15.16 25.86
CA LEU A 24 44.57 14.07 25.01
C LEU A 24 43.99 12.68 25.36
N LEU A 25 43.51 12.48 26.59
CA LEU A 25 42.87 11.23 27.04
C LEU A 25 41.34 11.32 27.13
N ALA A 26 40.77 12.52 27.31
CA ALA A 26 39.34 12.74 27.16
C ALA A 26 39.04 12.95 25.68
N ALA A 27 38.87 11.84 24.95
CA ALA A 27 38.12 11.89 23.70
C ALA A 27 36.80 12.64 23.98
N PRO A 28 36.38 13.59 23.15
CA PRO A 28 35.15 14.32 23.37
C PRO A 28 34.03 13.30 23.53
N VAL A 29 33.44 13.22 24.73
CA VAL A 29 32.19 12.49 24.92
C VAL A 29 31.20 13.23 24.03
N PRO A 30 30.65 12.61 22.98
CA PRO A 30 29.70 13.30 22.12
C PRO A 30 28.56 13.79 23.01
N SER A 31 28.26 15.08 22.90
CA SER A 31 27.11 15.70 23.56
C SER A 31 25.87 14.82 23.32
N PRO A 32 25.02 14.56 24.33
CA PRO A 32 23.87 13.65 24.23
C PRO A 32 22.71 14.19 23.35
N GLY A 33 23.02 14.87 22.24
CA GLY A 33 22.03 15.52 21.36
C GLY A 33 22.26 15.36 19.86
N GLU A 34 23.30 14.66 19.38
CA GLU A 34 23.63 14.67 17.95
C GLU A 34 24.07 13.30 17.39
N ALA A 35 23.64 12.20 18.00
CA ALA A 35 23.82 10.90 17.36
C ALA A 35 23.05 10.89 16.02
N PRO A 36 23.67 10.36 14.94
CA PRO A 36 23.08 10.42 13.61
C PRO A 36 21.74 9.70 13.62
N ARG A 37 20.76 10.32 12.96
CA ARG A 37 19.50 9.63 12.63
C ARG A 37 19.81 8.46 11.72
N LEU A 38 19.20 7.32 12.01
CA LEU A 38 19.32 6.09 11.21
C LEU A 38 17.99 5.71 10.56
N ALA A 39 16.88 6.02 11.24
CA ALA A 39 15.55 5.71 10.78
C ALA A 39 14.54 6.75 11.29
N VAL A 40 13.35 6.71 10.72
CA VAL A 40 12.20 7.50 11.14
C VAL A 40 11.06 6.54 11.42
N LEU A 41 10.42 6.70 12.57
CA LEU A 41 9.11 6.11 12.83
C LEU A 41 8.09 6.87 11.96
N SER A 42 7.82 6.39 10.75
CA SER A 42 7.09 7.16 9.73
C SER A 42 5.59 7.11 9.93
N ARG A 43 5.06 5.97 10.39
CA ARG A 43 3.64 5.78 10.70
C ARG A 43 3.46 5.01 12.00
N THR A 44 2.42 5.35 12.75
CA THR A 44 2.09 4.74 14.04
C THR A 44 0.59 4.55 14.13
N PHE A 45 0.15 3.37 14.56
CA PHE A 45 -1.25 3.01 14.74
C PHE A 45 -1.41 2.37 16.12
N GLY A 46 -2.38 2.83 16.90
CA GLY A 46 -2.60 2.36 18.28
C GLY A 46 -1.48 2.75 19.26
N ASP A 47 -1.29 1.93 20.30
CA ASP A 47 -0.28 2.13 21.35
C ASP A 47 1.12 1.70 20.88
N VAL A 48 1.76 2.59 20.12
CA VAL A 48 3.18 2.47 19.77
C VAL A 48 4.00 3.23 20.81
N GLN A 49 5.03 2.57 21.32
CA GLN A 49 5.92 3.15 22.31
C GLN A 49 7.36 3.01 21.85
N TRP A 50 8.21 3.91 22.31
CA TRP A 50 9.61 3.93 21.96
C TRP A 50 10.47 4.24 23.17
N ARG A 51 11.75 3.90 23.09
CA ARG A 51 12.72 4.12 24.17
C ARG A 51 14.08 4.47 23.59
N ARG A 52 14.72 5.50 24.14
CA ARG A 52 16.09 5.90 23.80
C ARG A 52 17.09 4.90 24.38
N ALA A 53 18.11 4.52 23.61
CA ALA A 53 19.09 3.47 23.94
C ALA A 53 19.65 3.45 25.39
N ARG A 54 19.82 4.62 26.01
CA ARG A 54 20.42 4.78 27.35
C ARG A 54 19.41 5.22 28.42
N THR A 55 18.13 5.06 28.12
CA THR A 55 17.04 5.44 29.02
C THR A 55 16.22 4.21 29.36
N LEU A 56 15.58 4.23 30.53
CA LEU A 56 14.64 3.18 30.94
C LEU A 56 13.19 3.56 30.66
N ALA A 57 12.93 4.84 30.37
CA ALA A 57 11.60 5.36 30.15
C ALA A 57 11.09 5.00 28.75
N TRP A 58 9.89 4.41 28.70
CA TRP A 58 9.14 4.26 27.47
C TRP A 58 8.25 5.48 27.27
N GLU A 59 8.26 6.02 26.07
CA GLU A 59 7.48 7.19 25.67
C GLU A 59 6.54 6.82 24.52
N ALA A 60 5.48 7.61 24.33
CA ALA A 60 4.58 7.43 23.19
C ALA A 60 5.31 7.69 21.88
N GLY A 61 5.29 6.71 20.97
CA GLY A 61 5.83 6.83 19.63
C GLY A 61 4.92 7.65 18.74
N LYS A 62 5.48 8.66 18.07
CA LYS A 62 4.74 9.51 17.12
C LYS A 62 5.37 9.44 15.75
N ALA A 63 4.54 9.52 14.72
CA ALA A 63 4.99 9.67 13.34
C ALA A 63 5.97 10.86 13.20
N GLY A 64 7.05 10.65 12.45
CA GLY A 64 8.14 11.61 12.25
C GLY A 64 9.25 11.55 13.31
N LEU A 65 9.13 10.71 14.35
CA LEU A 65 10.17 10.56 15.36
C LEU A 65 11.47 10.02 14.74
N ALA A 66 12.57 10.74 14.94
CA ALA A 66 13.90 10.31 14.56
C ALA A 66 14.44 9.24 15.51
N LEU A 67 14.84 8.11 14.94
CA LEU A 67 15.43 6.99 15.64
C LEU A 67 16.94 6.94 15.37
N GLN A 68 17.69 6.68 16.43
CA GLN A 68 19.14 6.58 16.48
C GLN A 68 19.54 5.14 16.83
N GLU A 69 20.84 4.91 16.85
CA GLU A 69 21.40 3.63 17.24
C GLU A 69 20.89 3.18 18.63
N ASN A 70 20.47 1.92 18.71
CA ASN A 70 19.99 1.22 19.89
C ASN A 70 18.68 1.75 20.48
N ASP A 71 17.99 2.65 19.80
CA ASP A 71 16.61 2.96 20.14
C ASP A 71 15.74 1.73 19.95
N ALA A 72 14.71 1.61 20.79
CA ALA A 72 13.75 0.52 20.73
C ALA A 72 12.37 1.06 20.37
N VAL A 73 11.66 0.35 19.51
CA VAL A 73 10.26 0.59 19.16
C VAL A 73 9.47 -0.65 19.56
N ARG A 74 8.40 -0.48 20.33
CA ARG A 74 7.49 -1.56 20.72
C ARG A 74 6.06 -1.24 20.34
N THR A 75 5.32 -2.27 19.98
CA THR A 75 3.90 -2.20 19.62
C THR A 75 3.08 -2.99 20.65
N GLY A 76 1.98 -2.39 21.11
CA GLY A 76 0.96 -3.08 21.91
C GLY A 76 0.16 -4.13 21.13
N GLU A 77 -0.90 -4.64 21.75
CA GLU A 77 -1.72 -5.76 21.26
C GLU A 77 -2.48 -5.50 19.95
N ALA A 78 -2.90 -4.26 19.70
CA ALA A 78 -3.55 -3.82 18.47
C ALA A 78 -2.77 -2.69 17.78
N ALA A 79 -1.48 -2.53 18.12
CA ALA A 79 -0.66 -1.44 17.61
C ALA A 79 0.24 -1.90 16.47
N ARG A 80 0.54 -0.99 15.55
CA ARG A 80 1.47 -1.22 14.43
C ARG A 80 2.34 0.01 14.23
N ALA A 81 3.56 -0.22 13.76
CA ALA A 81 4.51 0.85 13.48
C ALA A 81 5.20 0.60 12.14
N VAL A 82 5.46 1.67 11.40
CA VAL A 82 6.27 1.63 10.18
C VAL A 82 7.54 2.41 10.45
N VAL A 83 8.69 1.77 10.24
CA VAL A 83 10.01 2.34 10.45
C VAL A 83 10.75 2.37 9.12
N ASP A 84 10.99 3.57 8.62
CA ASP A 84 11.75 3.80 7.39
C ASP A 84 13.19 4.14 7.74
N PHE A 85 14.12 3.28 7.35
CA PHE A 85 15.55 3.55 7.48
C PHE A 85 16.01 4.46 6.35
N ASP A 86 16.95 5.35 6.65
CA ASP A 86 17.54 6.29 5.68
C ASP A 86 18.24 5.57 4.50
N VAL A 87 18.44 4.25 4.61
CA VAL A 87 19.03 3.41 3.58
C VAL A 87 18.02 2.86 2.57
N GLY A 88 16.72 3.15 2.66
CA GLY A 88 15.71 2.59 1.75
C GLY A 88 15.26 1.17 2.14
N LEU A 89 15.28 0.88 3.44
CA LEU A 89 14.64 -0.29 4.05
C LEU A 89 13.43 0.21 4.84
N THR A 90 12.25 -0.32 4.52
CA THR A 90 11.04 -0.12 5.32
C THR A 90 10.79 -1.36 6.15
N LEU A 91 10.52 -1.19 7.45
CA LEU A 91 10.07 -2.25 8.34
C LEU A 91 8.64 -1.96 8.82
N ASP A 92 7.74 -2.91 8.58
CA ASP A 92 6.42 -2.94 9.20
C ASP A 92 6.50 -3.81 10.46
N VAL A 93 6.25 -3.20 11.62
CA VAL A 93 6.33 -3.80 12.94
C VAL A 93 4.92 -4.17 13.38
N ASP A 94 4.64 -5.47 13.43
CA ASP A 94 3.32 -6.03 13.77
C ASP A 94 2.96 -5.83 15.25
N PRO A 95 1.74 -6.15 15.70
CA PRO A 95 1.38 -6.09 17.10
C PRO A 95 2.24 -7.00 17.99
N ARG A 96 2.42 -6.60 19.25
CA ARG A 96 3.23 -7.30 20.27
C ARG A 96 4.69 -7.54 19.85
N SER A 97 5.26 -6.56 19.16
CA SER A 97 6.61 -6.64 18.63
C SER A 97 7.54 -5.65 19.32
N LEU A 98 8.83 -5.99 19.34
CA LEU A 98 9.90 -5.16 19.86
C LEU A 98 11.08 -5.17 18.87
N LEU A 99 11.31 -4.01 18.24
CA LEU A 99 12.38 -3.76 17.29
C LEU A 99 13.46 -2.91 17.96
N ILE A 100 14.73 -3.25 17.76
CA ILE A 100 15.87 -2.42 18.16
C ILE A 100 16.62 -1.94 16.91
N ILE A 101 16.82 -0.63 16.82
CA ILE A 101 17.44 0.05 15.68
C ILE A 101 18.96 -0.12 15.73
N ARG A 102 19.56 -0.53 14.61
CA ARG A 102 21.01 -0.68 14.46
C ARG A 102 21.52 0.06 13.23
N PRO A 103 22.77 0.53 13.24
CA PRO A 103 23.36 1.23 12.11
C PRO A 103 23.63 0.29 10.94
N LEU A 104 23.62 0.86 9.73
CA LEU A 104 24.19 0.20 8.57
C LEU A 104 25.70 0.06 8.76
N ARG A 105 26.21 -1.15 8.64
CA ARG A 105 27.65 -1.42 8.62
C ARG A 105 28.16 -1.61 7.19
N ARG A 106 29.42 -1.25 6.97
CA ARG A 106 30.17 -1.60 5.76
C ARG A 106 31.20 -2.66 6.11
N GLU A 107 31.10 -3.81 5.48
CA GLU A 107 32.07 -4.89 5.64
C GLU A 107 33.29 -4.68 4.74
N VAL A 108 34.38 -5.35 5.09
CA VAL A 108 35.57 -5.46 4.24
C VAL A 108 35.15 -6.11 2.92
N GLY A 109 35.33 -5.40 1.80
CA GLY A 109 34.80 -5.79 0.48
C GLY A 109 33.64 -4.92 -0.03
N GLY A 110 33.22 -3.91 0.74
CA GLY A 110 32.25 -2.90 0.29
C GLY A 110 30.78 -3.28 0.42
N ARG A 111 30.49 -4.50 0.89
CA ARG A 111 29.14 -4.98 1.20
C ARG A 111 28.52 -4.15 2.33
N GLN A 112 27.27 -3.75 2.14
CA GLN A 112 26.49 -3.03 3.14
C GLN A 112 25.63 -4.03 3.91
N VAL A 113 25.67 -4.00 5.23
CA VAL A 113 24.91 -4.93 6.08
C VAL A 113 24.05 -4.13 7.04
N GLN A 114 22.76 -4.36 6.99
CA GLN A 114 21.79 -3.77 7.91
C GLN A 114 21.45 -4.80 8.98
N ASP A 115 21.84 -4.51 10.22
CA ASP A 115 21.46 -5.31 11.37
C ASP A 115 20.01 -5.01 11.72
N ILE A 116 19.21 -6.06 11.88
CA ILE A 116 17.85 -6.02 12.36
C ILE A 116 17.76 -6.89 13.61
N VAL A 117 17.33 -6.28 14.70
CA VAL A 117 17.14 -6.98 15.97
C VAL A 117 15.65 -6.94 16.29
N VAL A 118 15.02 -8.10 16.12
CA VAL A 118 13.65 -8.34 16.57
C VAL A 118 13.76 -9.10 17.88
N ASP A 119 13.45 -8.46 18.99
CA ASP A 119 13.54 -9.08 20.31
C ASP A 119 12.31 -9.96 20.58
N ALA A 120 11.13 -9.44 20.22
CA ALA A 120 9.85 -10.12 20.35
C ALA A 120 8.93 -9.79 19.16
N GLY A 121 7.95 -10.68 18.92
CA GLY A 121 6.91 -10.52 17.90
C GLY A 121 7.37 -10.74 16.46
N THR A 122 6.72 -10.05 15.54
CA THR A 122 6.89 -10.19 14.09
C THR A 122 7.25 -8.85 13.46
N VAL A 123 8.19 -8.88 12.52
CA VAL A 123 8.56 -7.72 11.70
C VAL A 123 8.64 -8.14 10.25
N HIS A 124 8.00 -7.37 9.37
CA HIS A 124 8.10 -7.49 7.93
C HIS A 124 9.08 -6.45 7.40
N GLY A 125 9.96 -6.83 6.47
CA GLY A 125 10.90 -5.92 5.86
C GLY A 125 10.78 -5.88 4.34
N ARG A 126 10.95 -4.68 3.77
CA ARG A 126 10.90 -4.42 2.33
C ARG A 126 12.08 -3.54 1.90
N PHE A 127 12.83 -3.98 0.89
CA PHE A 127 13.81 -3.13 0.22
C PHE A 127 13.26 -2.53 -1.07
N GLU A 128 13.54 -1.25 -1.29
CA GLU A 128 13.24 -0.60 -2.57
C GLU A 128 14.28 -0.93 -3.64
N GLU A 129 13.83 -1.00 -4.90
CA GLU A 129 14.54 -1.47 -6.10
C GLU A 129 15.91 -0.78 -6.34
N SER A 130 16.11 0.41 -5.78
CA SER A 130 17.29 1.27 -6.00
C SER A 130 18.45 1.08 -5.00
N GLY A 131 18.45 0.00 -4.20
CA GLY A 131 19.53 -0.28 -3.25
C GLY A 131 20.81 -0.84 -3.91
N PRO A 132 22.04 -0.51 -3.45
CA PRO A 132 23.27 -1.11 -3.93
C PRO A 132 23.23 -2.63 -3.88
N ALA A 133 23.76 -3.27 -4.93
CA ALA A 133 23.67 -4.69 -5.29
C ALA A 133 24.28 -5.70 -4.27
N GLN A 134 24.54 -5.31 -3.03
CA GLN A 134 25.13 -6.15 -1.99
C GLN A 134 24.65 -5.72 -0.59
N ARG A 135 23.34 -5.76 -0.35
CA ARG A 135 22.76 -5.46 0.96
C ARG A 135 22.29 -6.71 1.65
N ALA A 136 22.84 -7.03 2.82
CA ALA A 136 22.37 -8.15 3.62
C ALA A 136 21.57 -7.66 4.83
N VAL A 137 20.54 -8.41 5.21
CA VAL A 137 19.84 -8.25 6.49
C VAL A 137 20.43 -9.25 7.46
N GLN A 138 20.98 -8.75 8.55
CA GLN A 138 21.55 -9.58 9.59
C GLN A 138 20.58 -9.66 10.76
N ILE A 139 20.16 -10.87 11.10
CA ILE A 139 19.25 -11.13 12.20
C ILE A 139 20.10 -11.40 13.43
N VAL A 140 19.98 -10.52 14.40
CA VAL A 140 20.77 -10.57 15.63
C VAL A 140 19.89 -11.07 16.76
N THR A 141 20.42 -11.97 17.59
CA THR A 141 19.77 -12.43 18.81
C THR A 141 19.74 -11.32 19.86
N ASP A 142 18.93 -11.53 20.90
CA ASP A 142 18.94 -10.75 22.15
C ASP A 142 20.34 -10.63 22.77
N GLU A 143 21.16 -11.70 22.70
CA GLU A 143 22.56 -11.70 23.16
C GLU A 143 23.54 -10.91 22.25
N GLY A 144 23.07 -10.28 21.16
CA GLY A 144 23.93 -9.57 20.22
C GLY A 144 24.71 -10.47 19.25
N LYS A 145 24.41 -11.77 19.21
CA LYS A 145 25.03 -12.73 18.28
C LYS A 145 24.26 -12.77 16.97
N VAL A 146 24.98 -13.04 15.90
CA VAL A 146 24.39 -13.20 14.57
C VAL A 146 23.71 -14.56 14.49
N ALA A 147 22.38 -14.55 14.38
CA ALA A 147 21.58 -15.77 14.20
C ALA A 147 21.61 -16.23 12.74
N ALA A 148 21.37 -15.29 11.84
CA ALA A 148 21.25 -15.55 10.41
C ALA A 148 21.53 -14.28 9.61
N ARG A 149 21.80 -14.45 8.32
CA ARG A 149 21.97 -13.36 7.37
C ARG A 149 21.20 -13.70 6.10
N LEU A 150 20.31 -12.80 5.71
CA LEU A 150 19.54 -12.89 4.48
C LEU A 150 20.18 -11.97 3.43
N VAL A 151 20.65 -12.55 2.33
CA VAL A 151 21.32 -11.87 1.22
C VAL A 151 20.39 -11.94 0.00
N PRO A 152 19.73 -10.83 -0.38
CA PRO A 152 18.89 -10.76 -1.57
C PRO A 152 19.71 -11.05 -2.83
N GLU A 153 19.13 -11.80 -3.77
CA GLU A 153 19.72 -11.95 -5.10
C GLU A 153 19.47 -10.68 -5.92
N ALA A 154 20.50 -10.21 -6.63
CA ALA A 154 20.43 -9.02 -7.47
C ALA A 154 19.52 -9.24 -8.69
N THR A 155 18.22 -9.08 -8.49
CA THR A 155 17.17 -9.38 -9.48
C THR A 155 16.50 -8.13 -10.04
N GLY A 156 16.83 -6.94 -9.53
CA GLY A 156 16.17 -5.68 -9.91
C GLY A 156 14.69 -5.65 -9.50
N LYS A 157 14.28 -6.49 -8.54
CA LYS A 157 12.92 -6.53 -7.99
C LYS A 157 12.98 -6.28 -6.48
N PRO A 158 11.93 -5.69 -5.88
CA PRO A 158 11.85 -5.60 -4.43
C PRO A 158 11.85 -7.01 -3.81
N ILE A 159 12.41 -7.11 -2.62
CA ILE A 159 12.25 -8.30 -1.78
C ILE A 159 11.39 -7.96 -0.57
N ARG A 160 10.52 -8.89 -0.18
CA ARG A 160 9.75 -8.82 1.07
C ARG A 160 10.05 -10.04 1.91
N TYR A 161 10.33 -9.83 3.19
CA TYR A 161 10.63 -10.91 4.13
C TYR A 161 9.91 -10.69 5.45
N ARG A 162 9.73 -11.76 6.23
CA ARG A 162 9.16 -11.74 7.57
C ARG A 162 10.13 -12.41 8.54
N ILE A 163 10.32 -11.79 9.70
CA ILE A 163 11.04 -12.34 10.84
C ILE A 163 10.03 -12.48 11.97
N ARG A 164 9.75 -13.71 12.41
CA ARG A 164 8.88 -13.98 13.56
C ARG A 164 9.69 -14.61 14.68
N ARG A 165 9.73 -13.97 15.85
CA ARG A 165 10.44 -14.48 17.02
C ARG A 165 9.66 -15.61 17.69
N SER A 166 10.40 -16.63 18.13
CA SER A 166 9.88 -17.75 18.90
C SER A 166 10.69 -17.94 20.19
N ALA A 167 10.22 -18.79 21.09
CA ALA A 167 10.88 -19.03 22.38
C ALA A 167 12.31 -19.61 22.27
N THR A 168 12.65 -20.23 21.13
CA THR A 168 13.93 -20.91 20.91
C THR A 168 14.75 -20.29 19.78
N GLY A 169 14.23 -19.29 19.09
CA GLY A 169 14.84 -18.76 17.87
C GLY A 169 13.94 -17.82 17.08
N ALA A 170 13.99 -17.93 15.76
CA ALA A 170 13.15 -17.16 14.85
C ALA A 170 12.77 -17.99 13.61
N GLU A 171 11.58 -17.75 13.08
CA GLU A 171 11.20 -18.13 11.72
C GLU A 171 11.58 -16.97 10.79
N ILE A 172 12.21 -17.30 9.66
CA ILE A 172 12.55 -16.35 8.60
C ILE A 172 11.84 -16.81 7.34
N ALA A 173 10.92 -16.00 6.84
CA ALA A 173 10.16 -16.28 5.63
C ALA A 173 10.49 -15.27 4.53
N LEU A 174 10.67 -15.75 3.30
CA LEU A 174 10.75 -14.90 2.12
C LEU A 174 9.38 -14.85 1.47
N LEU A 175 8.80 -13.65 1.38
CA LEU A 175 7.45 -13.41 0.86
C LEU A 175 7.49 -13.00 -0.62
N GLU A 176 8.53 -12.27 -1.03
CA GLU A 176 8.72 -11.86 -2.42
C GLU A 176 10.21 -11.87 -2.78
N GLY A 177 10.51 -12.30 -4.02
CA GLY A 177 11.86 -12.33 -4.58
C GLY A 177 12.62 -13.62 -4.31
N ARG A 178 13.96 -13.53 -4.37
CA ARG A 178 14.90 -14.62 -4.09
C ARG A 178 16.04 -14.10 -3.21
N ALA A 179 16.49 -14.94 -2.27
CA ALA A 179 17.56 -14.59 -1.35
C ALA A 179 18.30 -15.84 -0.87
N THR A 180 19.57 -15.68 -0.54
CA THR A 180 20.37 -16.69 0.16
C THR A 180 20.32 -16.41 1.66
N LEU A 181 19.94 -17.42 2.44
CA LEU A 181 20.03 -17.40 3.89
C LEU A 181 21.33 -18.08 4.35
N GLU A 182 22.21 -17.33 4.98
CA GLU A 182 23.43 -17.80 5.63
C GLU A 182 23.18 -17.92 7.15
N ALA A 183 23.25 -19.13 7.71
CA ALA A 183 23.18 -19.34 9.17
C ALA A 183 23.95 -20.59 9.55
N GLY A 184 24.48 -20.68 10.78
CA GLY A 184 25.12 -21.92 11.27
C GLY A 184 26.28 -22.50 10.42
N GLY A 185 26.83 -21.76 9.46
CA GLY A 185 27.80 -22.25 8.46
C GLY A 185 27.20 -22.95 7.24
N ARG A 186 25.87 -22.92 7.07
CA ARG A 186 25.15 -23.37 5.86
C ARG A 186 24.65 -22.16 5.08
N GLU A 187 24.52 -22.33 3.78
CA GLU A 187 23.83 -21.41 2.87
C GLU A 187 22.62 -22.13 2.28
N LEU A 188 21.44 -21.49 2.34
CA LEU A 188 20.19 -22.01 1.80
C LEU A 188 19.60 -20.99 0.83
N SER A 189 19.24 -21.42 -0.39
CA SER A 189 18.51 -20.55 -1.31
C SER A 189 17.02 -20.57 -0.97
N LEU A 190 16.44 -19.39 -0.81
CA LEU A 190 15.02 -19.16 -0.53
C LEU A 190 14.38 -18.44 -1.70
N SER A 191 13.18 -18.90 -2.06
CA SER A 191 12.25 -18.25 -2.98
C SER A 191 11.01 -17.79 -2.23
N ALA A 192 10.24 -16.89 -2.84
CA ALA A 192 8.96 -16.44 -2.32
C ALA A 192 8.05 -17.62 -1.88
N GLY A 193 7.43 -17.49 -0.71
CA GLY A 193 6.60 -18.53 -0.10
C GLY A 193 7.39 -19.59 0.68
N GLN A 194 8.70 -19.41 0.90
CA GLN A 194 9.52 -20.36 1.66
C GLN A 194 9.98 -19.77 3.00
N ALA A 195 10.15 -20.64 3.99
CA ALA A 195 10.58 -20.26 5.32
C ALA A 195 11.59 -21.25 5.92
N VAL A 196 12.37 -20.75 6.87
CA VAL A 196 13.38 -21.52 7.62
C VAL A 196 13.31 -21.14 9.09
N ASP A 197 13.35 -22.15 9.95
CA ASP A 197 13.46 -21.97 11.40
C ASP A 197 14.93 -21.94 11.82
N VAL A 198 15.34 -20.85 12.47
CA VAL A 198 16.68 -20.66 13.02
C VAL A 198 16.60 -20.73 14.54
N ARG A 199 17.11 -21.83 15.10
CA ARG A 199 17.22 -22.05 16.54
C ARG A 199 18.50 -21.42 17.07
N THR A 200 18.38 -20.56 18.08
CA THR A 200 19.51 -19.81 18.64
C THR A 200 19.75 -20.11 20.11
N LYS A 201 18.76 -20.68 20.81
CA LYS A 201 18.84 -20.96 22.25
C LYS A 201 19.42 -22.36 22.52
N GLY A 202 20.36 -22.44 23.45
CA GLY A 202 20.93 -23.72 23.90
C GLY A 202 21.92 -24.36 22.93
N THR A 203 22.36 -23.64 21.90
CA THR A 203 23.32 -24.13 20.91
C THR A 203 24.51 -23.18 20.77
N ALA A 204 25.73 -23.73 20.57
CA ALA A 204 26.94 -22.93 20.37
C ALA A 204 26.95 -22.23 18.99
N ARG A 205 26.24 -22.78 18.01
CA ARG A 205 25.99 -22.20 16.69
C ARG A 205 24.48 -22.23 16.40
N PRO A 206 23.92 -21.29 15.63
CA PRO A 206 22.52 -21.34 15.23
C PRO A 206 22.22 -22.65 14.48
N GLY A 207 21.22 -23.39 14.96
CA GLY A 207 20.70 -24.57 14.27
C GLY A 207 19.65 -24.15 13.24
N ILE A 208 19.68 -24.75 12.05
CA ILE A 208 18.79 -24.37 10.96
C ILE A 208 17.96 -25.60 10.55
N SER A 209 16.66 -25.41 10.33
CA SER A 209 15.81 -26.43 9.73
C SER A 209 16.11 -26.65 8.23
N GLU A 210 15.46 -27.63 7.64
CA GLU A 210 15.29 -27.66 6.18
C GLU A 210 14.36 -26.51 5.74
N VAL A 211 14.36 -26.21 4.45
CA VAL A 211 13.48 -25.19 3.85
C VAL A 211 12.06 -25.75 3.82
N HIS A 212 11.12 -24.99 4.36
CA HIS A 212 9.70 -25.32 4.35
C HIS A 212 8.96 -24.44 3.36
N THR A 213 7.94 -24.99 2.70
CA THR A 213 7.01 -24.21 1.88
C THR A 213 5.86 -23.75 2.78
N LEU A 214 5.61 -22.45 2.82
CA LEU A 214 4.49 -21.88 3.54
C LEU A 214 3.17 -22.26 2.85
N PRO A 215 2.07 -22.45 3.61
CA PRO A 215 0.79 -22.74 3.00
C PRO A 215 0.35 -21.57 2.11
N PRO A 216 -0.26 -21.83 0.94
CA PRO A 216 -0.80 -20.76 0.10
C PRO A 216 -1.92 -20.03 0.83
N PHE A 217 -2.18 -18.78 0.44
CA PHE A 217 -3.36 -18.07 0.94
C PHE A 217 -4.65 -18.75 0.45
N PRO A 218 -5.72 -18.77 1.26
CA PRO A 218 -6.97 -19.36 0.85
C PRO A 218 -7.73 -18.44 -0.11
N GLU A 219 -8.52 -19.02 -1.02
CA GLU A 219 -9.41 -18.26 -1.88
C GLU A 219 -10.54 -17.64 -1.04
N SER A 220 -10.61 -16.32 -1.01
CA SER A 220 -11.71 -15.62 -0.34
C SER A 220 -13.03 -15.84 -1.10
N LEU A 221 -14.09 -16.25 -0.41
CA LEU A 221 -15.39 -16.54 -1.02
C LEU A 221 -16.42 -15.45 -0.70
N ARG A 222 -16.60 -15.12 0.58
CA ARG A 222 -17.54 -14.10 1.05
C ARG A 222 -16.91 -13.18 2.10
N PRO A 223 -17.25 -11.89 2.13
CA PRO A 223 -18.04 -11.16 1.12
C PRO A 223 -17.43 -11.17 -0.29
N ALA A 224 -18.28 -11.01 -1.30
CA ALA A 224 -17.85 -10.77 -2.67
C ALA A 224 -17.11 -9.43 -2.77
N VAL A 225 -16.33 -9.26 -3.83
CA VAL A 225 -15.61 -8.00 -4.06
C VAL A 225 -16.62 -6.87 -4.25
N ASP A 226 -16.49 -5.80 -3.46
CA ASP A 226 -17.35 -4.62 -3.46
C ASP A 226 -18.81 -4.89 -3.08
N GLU A 227 -19.07 -6.00 -2.37
CA GLU A 227 -20.40 -6.29 -1.84
C GLU A 227 -20.87 -5.20 -0.88
N SER A 228 -22.16 -4.85 -0.96
CA SER A 228 -22.78 -3.81 -0.14
C SER A 228 -23.90 -4.41 0.69
N PHE A 229 -23.88 -4.12 1.99
CA PHE A 229 -24.83 -4.63 2.97
C PHE A 229 -25.71 -3.48 3.47
N PRO A 230 -27.03 -3.49 3.22
CA PRO A 230 -27.95 -2.54 3.84
C PRO A 230 -28.10 -2.84 5.35
N PRO A 231 -28.55 -1.88 6.16
CA PRO A 231 -28.96 -2.17 7.54
C PRO A 231 -30.08 -3.22 7.57
N ALA A 232 -30.19 -3.94 8.68
CA ALA A 232 -31.28 -4.89 8.90
C ALA A 232 -32.63 -4.14 9.04
N GLU A 233 -33.74 -4.86 8.87
CA GLU A 233 -35.11 -4.28 8.90
C GLU A 233 -35.45 -3.59 10.24
N ASP A 234 -34.78 -3.98 11.32
CA ASP A 234 -34.90 -3.37 12.65
C ASP A 234 -33.92 -2.21 12.89
N GLY A 235 -33.22 -1.76 11.85
CA GLY A 235 -32.17 -0.73 11.91
C GLY A 235 -30.85 -1.23 12.51
N ALA A 236 -30.73 -2.51 12.86
CA ALA A 236 -29.49 -3.07 13.38
C ALA A 236 -28.44 -3.21 12.28
N ARG A 237 -27.16 -3.14 12.66
CA ARG A 237 -26.06 -3.44 11.72
C ARG A 237 -26.04 -4.95 11.45
N PRO A 238 -26.12 -5.40 10.18
CA PRO A 238 -26.01 -6.82 9.86
C PRO A 238 -24.64 -7.35 10.27
N ALA A 239 -24.65 -8.58 10.78
CA ALA A 239 -23.43 -9.37 10.90
C ALA A 239 -22.96 -9.81 9.51
N ILE A 240 -21.67 -9.72 9.27
CA ILE A 240 -21.02 -10.09 8.02
C ILE A 240 -20.42 -11.48 8.18
N ASP A 241 -20.80 -12.38 7.28
CA ASP A 241 -20.28 -13.74 7.20
C ASP A 241 -19.07 -13.76 6.25
N PHE A 242 -17.88 -13.93 6.82
CA PHE A 242 -16.65 -14.17 6.08
C PHE A 242 -16.51 -15.66 5.81
N ALA A 243 -16.16 -16.02 4.58
CA ALA A 243 -15.91 -17.39 4.18
C ALA A 243 -14.76 -17.47 3.18
N TRP A 244 -13.96 -18.54 3.26
CA TRP A 244 -12.84 -18.80 2.36
C TRP A 244 -12.72 -20.30 2.06
N ALA A 245 -12.04 -20.65 0.97
CA ALA A 245 -11.82 -22.03 0.58
C ALA A 245 -10.82 -22.72 1.52
N PRO A 246 -11.02 -24.01 1.85
CA PRO A 246 -10.05 -24.77 2.63
C PRO A 246 -8.75 -24.96 1.85
N VAL A 247 -7.61 -24.81 2.53
CA VAL A 247 -6.27 -25.10 2.01
C VAL A 247 -5.80 -26.44 2.60
N PRO A 248 -5.41 -27.45 1.80
CA PRO A 248 -5.10 -28.78 2.30
C PRO A 248 -4.02 -28.83 3.39
N GLU A 249 -2.99 -28.00 3.27
CA GLU A 249 -1.87 -27.92 4.22
C GLU A 249 -2.17 -27.06 5.46
N ALA A 250 -3.30 -26.34 5.47
CA ALA A 250 -3.68 -25.45 6.55
C ALA A 250 -4.40 -26.18 7.68
N LYS A 251 -4.07 -25.84 8.93
CA LYS A 251 -4.78 -26.23 10.14
C LYS A 251 -5.59 -25.11 10.76
N ARG A 252 -5.16 -23.87 10.54
CA ARG A 252 -5.85 -22.67 11.00
C ARG A 252 -5.80 -21.60 9.93
N TYR A 253 -6.62 -20.57 10.09
CA TYR A 253 -6.68 -19.41 9.24
C TYR A 253 -6.63 -18.16 10.11
N HIS A 254 -5.93 -17.15 9.63
CA HIS A 254 -5.85 -15.84 10.27
C HIS A 254 -6.58 -14.84 9.39
N LEU A 255 -7.72 -14.37 9.88
CA LEU A 255 -8.55 -13.35 9.25
C LEU A 255 -8.22 -11.99 9.88
N GLN A 256 -8.06 -10.98 9.01
CA GLN A 256 -8.01 -9.59 9.43
C GLN A 256 -9.09 -8.78 8.71
N VAL A 257 -9.75 -7.89 9.44
CA VAL A 257 -10.65 -6.86 8.91
C VAL A 257 -10.18 -5.49 9.38
N GLY A 258 -10.08 -4.54 8.47
CA GLY A 258 -9.56 -3.20 8.73
C GLY A 258 -10.28 -2.09 7.97
N ARG A 259 -9.91 -0.85 8.29
CA ARG A 259 -10.50 0.39 7.70
C ARG A 259 -9.81 0.85 6.43
N SER A 260 -8.68 0.26 6.12
CA SER A 260 -7.84 0.67 5.01
C SER A 260 -7.28 -0.54 4.26
N PHE A 261 -6.97 -0.33 2.99
CA PHE A 261 -6.43 -1.37 2.14
C PHE A 261 -5.07 -1.91 2.63
N GLY A 262 -4.26 -1.05 3.27
CA GLY A 262 -2.97 -1.42 3.85
C GLY A 262 -3.06 -2.08 5.22
N PHE A 263 -4.27 -2.23 5.79
CA PHE A 263 -4.49 -2.70 7.16
C PHE A 263 -3.70 -1.88 8.20
N GLU A 264 -3.59 -0.57 7.97
CA GLU A 264 -3.07 0.39 8.94
C GLU A 264 -3.86 0.35 10.27
N GLU A 265 -5.18 0.23 10.16
CA GLU A 265 -6.09 0.06 11.29
C GLU A 265 -6.85 -1.25 11.13
N VAL A 266 -6.49 -2.23 11.95
CA VAL A 266 -7.19 -3.52 12.04
C VAL A 266 -8.15 -3.48 13.20
N VAL A 267 -9.40 -3.82 12.91
CA VAL A 267 -10.52 -3.77 13.84
C VAL A 267 -10.91 -5.17 14.28
N GLU A 268 -10.74 -6.18 13.40
CA GLU A 268 -10.89 -7.59 13.73
C GLU A 268 -9.61 -8.34 13.32
N ASP A 269 -9.05 -9.12 14.25
CA ASP A 269 -7.87 -9.96 14.05
C ASP A 269 -8.11 -11.29 14.79
N VAL A 270 -8.37 -12.36 14.03
CA VAL A 270 -8.79 -13.64 14.59
C VAL A 270 -8.10 -14.81 13.91
N THR A 271 -7.70 -15.78 14.72
CA THR A 271 -7.23 -17.09 14.25
C THR A 271 -8.27 -18.17 14.57
N THR A 272 -8.68 -18.95 13.56
CA THR A 272 -9.71 -19.99 13.69
C THR A 272 -9.34 -21.25 12.91
N GLU A 273 -9.84 -22.42 13.34
CA GLU A 273 -9.75 -23.68 12.58
C GLU A 273 -10.84 -23.77 11.49
N ALA A 274 -11.91 -22.98 11.61
CA ALA A 274 -13.01 -22.95 10.65
C ALA A 274 -12.64 -22.21 9.37
N THR A 275 -13.38 -22.47 8.30
CA THR A 275 -13.27 -21.76 7.01
C THR A 275 -14.25 -20.58 6.90
N GLU A 276 -14.83 -20.19 8.03
CA GLU A 276 -15.79 -19.10 8.15
C GLU A 276 -15.62 -18.35 9.47
N HIS A 277 -16.02 -17.09 9.48
CA HIS A 277 -16.09 -16.25 10.68
C HIS A 277 -17.22 -15.23 10.53
N ARG A 278 -17.98 -15.03 11.60
CA ARG A 278 -19.08 -14.06 11.62
C ARG A 278 -18.71 -12.89 12.51
N TRP A 279 -18.79 -11.68 11.98
CA TRP A 279 -18.41 -10.46 12.70
C TRP A 279 -19.37 -9.32 12.42
N THR A 280 -19.69 -8.52 13.45
CA THR A 280 -20.59 -7.36 13.32
C THR A 280 -19.76 -6.08 13.29
N PRO A 281 -19.71 -5.34 12.17
CA PRO A 281 -18.95 -4.12 12.08
C PRO A 281 -19.44 -3.09 13.12
N PRO A 282 -18.52 -2.39 13.83
CA PRO A 282 -18.90 -1.40 14.83
C PRO A 282 -19.55 -0.16 14.20
N GLU A 283 -19.25 0.13 12.93
CA GLU A 283 -19.71 1.31 12.21
C GLU A 283 -20.00 1.00 10.74
N THR A 284 -20.79 1.87 10.11
CA THR A 284 -21.02 1.85 8.66
C THR A 284 -19.80 2.34 7.89
N GLY A 285 -19.82 2.17 6.57
CA GLY A 285 -18.77 2.61 5.67
C GLY A 285 -18.01 1.47 5.01
N VAL A 286 -16.83 1.80 4.49
CA VAL A 286 -15.98 0.88 3.72
C VAL A 286 -15.09 0.08 4.66
N TRP A 287 -15.01 -1.21 4.39
CA TRP A 287 -14.21 -2.17 5.14
C TRP A 287 -13.37 -3.02 4.20
N TYR A 288 -12.21 -3.44 4.68
CA TYR A 288 -11.27 -4.28 3.96
C TYR A 288 -11.00 -5.54 4.75
N TRP A 289 -10.92 -6.69 4.10
CA TRP A 289 -10.58 -7.93 4.76
C TRP A 289 -9.60 -8.77 3.94
N ARG A 290 -8.82 -9.58 4.64
CA ARG A 290 -7.85 -10.51 4.05
C ARG A 290 -7.69 -11.71 4.98
N VAL A 291 -7.29 -12.84 4.41
CA VAL A 291 -7.12 -14.09 5.17
C VAL A 291 -5.82 -14.78 4.75
N ALA A 292 -5.12 -15.36 5.72
CA ALA A 292 -3.92 -16.18 5.54
C ALA A 292 -4.13 -17.59 6.08
N SER A 293 -3.42 -18.55 5.52
CA SER A 293 -3.39 -19.94 6.01
C SER A 293 -2.28 -20.14 7.03
N LEU A 294 -2.49 -21.03 8.00
CA LEU A 294 -1.47 -21.45 8.97
C LEU A 294 -1.34 -22.97 8.95
N ASP A 295 -0.11 -23.48 8.84
CA ASP A 295 0.17 -24.91 8.88
C ASP A 295 0.03 -25.50 10.31
N ALA A 296 0.30 -26.81 10.44
CA ALA A 296 0.22 -27.50 11.73
C ALA A 296 1.24 -26.99 12.77
N ASP A 297 2.39 -26.51 12.33
CA ASP A 297 3.43 -25.92 13.18
C ASP A 297 3.14 -24.44 13.50
N GLY A 298 2.04 -23.90 12.94
CA GLY A 298 1.64 -22.51 13.09
C GLY A 298 2.45 -21.54 12.23
N ARG A 299 3.14 -22.01 11.18
CA ARG A 299 3.75 -21.13 10.17
C ARG A 299 2.66 -20.56 9.29
N GLU A 300 2.68 -19.25 9.14
CA GLU A 300 1.66 -18.51 8.42
C GLU A 300 2.10 -18.26 6.96
N GLY A 301 1.18 -18.42 6.00
CA GLY A 301 1.39 -18.00 4.62
C GLY A 301 1.45 -16.49 4.46
N GLU A 302 1.44 -16.02 3.20
CA GLU A 302 1.04 -14.65 2.93
C GLU A 302 -0.48 -14.50 3.13
N PHE A 303 -0.92 -13.28 3.41
CA PHE A 303 -2.32 -12.94 3.25
C PHE A 303 -2.72 -12.98 1.78
N GLY A 304 -3.93 -13.47 1.51
CA GLY A 304 -4.55 -13.39 0.20
C GLY A 304 -4.91 -11.96 -0.20
N TYR A 305 -5.50 -11.83 -1.38
CA TYR A 305 -5.93 -10.54 -1.90
C TYR A 305 -6.89 -9.84 -0.96
N VAL A 306 -6.64 -8.55 -0.75
CA VAL A 306 -7.52 -7.69 0.03
C VAL A 306 -8.85 -7.53 -0.69
N ARG A 307 -9.94 -7.84 -0.01
CA ARG A 307 -11.31 -7.64 -0.49
C ARG A 307 -11.95 -6.46 0.23
N ARG A 308 -12.76 -5.70 -0.51
CA ARG A 308 -13.52 -4.56 0.00
C ARG A 308 -14.99 -4.92 0.09
N PHE A 309 -15.67 -4.49 1.15
CA PHE A 309 -17.13 -4.47 1.24
C PHE A 309 -17.60 -3.16 1.87
N THR A 310 -18.89 -2.84 1.74
CA THR A 310 -19.47 -1.61 2.28
C THR A 310 -20.68 -1.92 3.13
N LEU A 311 -20.74 -1.37 4.34
CA LEU A 311 -21.92 -1.35 5.17
C LEU A 311 -22.63 -0.01 4.97
N LEU A 312 -23.84 -0.02 4.41
CA LEU A 312 -24.59 1.21 4.12
C LEU A 312 -25.21 1.76 5.41
N ASP A 313 -25.36 3.07 5.48
CA ASP A 313 -26.22 3.70 6.48
C ASP A 313 -27.68 3.68 6.01
N GLU A 314 -28.61 3.89 6.95
CA GLU A 314 -30.05 3.89 6.71
C GLU A 314 -30.45 4.91 5.63
N ALA A 315 -29.85 6.10 5.64
CA ALA A 315 -30.08 7.14 4.64
C ALA A 315 -29.59 6.76 3.22
N ALA A 316 -28.49 5.99 3.10
CA ALA A 316 -27.97 5.48 1.84
C ALA A 316 -28.67 4.20 1.37
N ALA A 317 -29.29 3.45 2.28
CA ALA A 317 -30.11 2.27 1.98
C ALA A 317 -31.55 2.64 1.57
N GLU A 318 -32.09 3.74 2.08
CA GLU A 318 -33.38 4.30 1.61
C GLU A 318 -33.25 5.07 0.29
N ALA A 319 -32.08 5.62 -0.03
CA ALA A 319 -31.82 6.32 -1.29
C ALA A 319 -32.05 5.48 -2.58
N PRO A 320 -31.75 4.17 -2.64
CA PRO A 320 -32.14 3.32 -3.76
C PRO A 320 -33.62 2.93 -3.75
N ALA A 321 -34.24 2.74 -2.57
CA ALA A 321 -35.66 2.35 -2.47
C ALA A 321 -36.63 3.50 -2.81
N ALA A 322 -36.28 4.75 -2.45
CA ALA A 322 -37.03 5.94 -2.86
C ALA A 322 -36.92 6.23 -4.37
N ALA A 323 -35.99 5.59 -5.09
CA ALA A 323 -35.88 5.69 -6.54
C ALA A 323 -36.79 4.69 -7.29
N GLU A 324 -37.38 3.72 -6.60
CA GLU A 324 -38.35 2.76 -7.18
C GLU A 324 -39.82 3.15 -6.91
N GLY A 325 -40.07 4.19 -6.09
CA GLY A 325 -41.41 4.69 -5.77
C GLY A 325 -41.94 5.85 -6.62
N GLU A 326 -41.14 6.38 -7.57
CA GLU A 326 -41.56 7.43 -8.50
C GLU A 326 -41.54 6.94 -9.96
N GLU A 327 -42.13 5.77 -10.23
CA GLU A 327 -42.71 5.50 -11.56
C GLU A 327 -44.00 6.33 -11.70
N GLY A 328 -43.86 7.63 -11.98
CA GLY A 328 -45.06 8.48 -12.01
C GLY A 328 -44.85 9.95 -12.33
N SER A 329 -43.73 10.38 -12.89
CA SER A 329 -43.69 11.65 -13.62
C SER A 329 -42.61 11.62 -14.66
N GLU A 330 -43.05 11.66 -15.91
CA GLU A 330 -42.26 11.89 -17.11
C GLU A 330 -41.55 13.24 -16.99
N GLU A 331 -40.40 13.28 -16.32
CA GLU A 331 -39.51 14.43 -16.33
C GLU A 331 -38.42 14.19 -17.40
N ALA A 332 -38.45 15.07 -18.41
CA ALA A 332 -37.76 14.94 -19.70
C ALA A 332 -36.28 14.48 -19.61
N PRO A 333 -35.81 13.68 -20.59
CA PRO A 333 -34.46 13.14 -20.60
C PRO A 333 -33.40 14.26 -20.69
N PRO A 334 -32.20 14.11 -20.08
CA PRO A 334 -31.11 15.04 -20.30
C PRO A 334 -30.58 14.88 -21.73
N GLU A 335 -31.11 15.67 -22.65
CA GLU A 335 -30.66 15.77 -24.04
C GLU A 335 -29.37 16.64 -24.12
N LEU A 336 -28.61 16.53 -25.21
CA LEU A 336 -27.47 17.41 -25.46
C LEU A 336 -27.97 18.87 -25.57
N GLU A 337 -27.83 19.66 -24.50
CA GLU A 337 -28.19 21.06 -24.53
C GLU A 337 -27.10 21.88 -25.25
N THR A 338 -27.46 22.55 -26.34
CA THR A 338 -26.63 23.55 -27.02
C THR A 338 -26.86 24.93 -26.39
N THR A 339 -26.23 25.21 -25.26
CA THR A 339 -26.28 26.58 -24.69
C THR A 339 -25.24 27.45 -25.40
N GLY A 340 -25.69 28.43 -26.21
CA GLY A 340 -24.79 29.38 -26.89
C GLY A 340 -23.85 28.75 -27.92
N GLY A 341 -24.25 27.62 -28.55
CA GLY A 341 -23.47 26.94 -29.57
C GLY A 341 -22.42 25.94 -29.07
N ARG A 342 -22.32 25.69 -27.75
CA ARG A 342 -21.45 24.65 -27.16
C ARG A 342 -22.26 23.49 -26.62
N ALA A 343 -21.87 22.27 -26.99
CA ALA A 343 -22.49 21.04 -26.50
C ALA A 343 -22.14 20.79 -25.04
N THR A 344 -23.12 20.41 -24.23
CA THR A 344 -22.94 20.12 -22.80
C THR A 344 -23.62 18.82 -22.41
N LEU A 345 -23.10 18.15 -21.36
CA LEU A 345 -23.68 16.92 -20.79
C LEU A 345 -24.15 17.17 -19.36
N THR A 346 -25.17 16.43 -18.93
CA THR A 346 -25.56 16.41 -17.52
C THR A 346 -24.83 15.29 -16.79
N GLY A 347 -24.04 15.66 -15.79
CA GLY A 347 -23.39 14.75 -14.85
C GLY A 347 -24.20 14.62 -13.56
N HIS A 348 -24.32 13.39 -13.06
CA HIS A 348 -24.81 13.11 -11.72
C HIS A 348 -23.68 12.50 -10.88
N LEU A 349 -23.34 13.15 -9.77
CA LEU A 349 -22.30 12.69 -8.87
C LEU A 349 -22.82 11.53 -8.01
N LEU A 350 -22.06 10.43 -7.97
CA LEU A 350 -22.38 9.19 -7.24
C LEU A 350 -21.62 9.07 -5.90
N GLY A 351 -21.04 10.16 -5.39
CA GLY A 351 -20.23 10.18 -4.17
C GLY A 351 -19.88 11.60 -3.74
N ARG A 352 -18.83 11.73 -2.93
CA ARG A 352 -18.21 13.02 -2.55
C ARG A 352 -16.77 13.07 -3.06
N GLY A 353 -16.12 14.23 -2.99
CA GLY A 353 -14.71 14.34 -3.35
C GLY A 353 -14.42 14.58 -4.84
N LEU A 354 -15.36 15.15 -5.59
CA LEU A 354 -15.09 15.71 -6.91
C LEU A 354 -15.13 17.24 -6.84
N GLU A 355 -14.03 17.88 -7.18
CA GLU A 355 -13.96 19.32 -7.41
C GLU A 355 -13.88 19.61 -8.89
N ARG A 356 -14.47 20.74 -9.30
CA ARG A 356 -14.62 21.13 -10.69
C ARG A 356 -14.27 22.59 -10.87
N ARG A 357 -13.59 22.89 -11.97
CA ARG A 357 -13.26 24.23 -12.43
C ARG A 357 -13.79 24.40 -13.85
N PRO A 358 -14.98 25.03 -14.01
CA PRO A 358 -15.54 25.34 -15.32
C PRO A 358 -14.60 26.20 -16.17
N PRO A 359 -14.71 26.14 -17.51
CA PRO A 359 -13.88 26.95 -18.40
C PRO A 359 -14.05 28.45 -18.09
N GLY A 360 -12.93 29.17 -17.99
CA GLY A 360 -12.91 30.60 -17.68
C GLY A 360 -13.07 30.95 -16.19
N GLN A 361 -13.20 29.98 -15.29
CA GLN A 361 -13.22 30.21 -13.83
C GLN A 361 -11.85 29.92 -13.20
N GLY A 362 -11.44 30.73 -12.22
CA GLY A 362 -10.10 30.65 -11.62
C GLY A 362 -9.92 29.59 -10.53
N ALA A 363 -11.00 29.12 -9.89
CA ALA A 363 -10.92 28.25 -8.72
C ALA A 363 -11.71 26.95 -8.90
N PHE A 364 -11.18 25.86 -8.34
CA PHE A 364 -11.91 24.61 -8.17
C PHE A 364 -13.00 24.78 -7.10
N ARG A 365 -14.15 24.16 -7.33
CA ARG A 365 -15.27 24.14 -6.38
C ARG A 365 -15.84 22.73 -6.29
N PRO A 366 -16.37 22.31 -5.12
CA PRO A 366 -17.05 21.03 -5.01
C PRO A 366 -18.18 20.87 -6.04
N ALA A 367 -18.23 19.70 -6.68
CA ALA A 367 -19.26 19.35 -7.62
C ALA A 367 -20.61 19.20 -6.91
N LYS A 368 -21.65 19.83 -7.47
CA LYS A 368 -23.04 19.59 -7.03
C LYS A 368 -23.47 18.16 -7.39
N ARG A 369 -24.53 17.64 -6.75
CA ARG A 369 -25.08 16.31 -7.04
C ARG A 369 -25.52 16.16 -8.51
N ARG A 370 -26.10 17.20 -9.10
CA ARG A 370 -26.40 17.31 -10.54
C ARG A 370 -25.69 18.54 -11.08
N PHE A 371 -25.04 18.40 -12.24
CA PHE A 371 -24.30 19.49 -12.85
C PHE A 371 -24.16 19.40 -14.36
N ARG A 372 -23.99 20.55 -15.00
CA ARG A 372 -23.67 20.64 -16.42
C ARG A 372 -22.16 20.54 -16.62
N ILE A 373 -21.74 19.69 -17.54
CA ILE A 373 -20.35 19.46 -17.97
C ILE A 373 -20.14 20.16 -19.31
N ALA A 374 -19.10 20.98 -19.39
CA ALA A 374 -18.71 21.67 -20.62
C ALA A 374 -17.28 21.30 -21.05
N ALA A 375 -16.99 21.43 -22.34
CA ALA A 375 -15.62 21.33 -22.83
C ALA A 375 -14.74 22.46 -22.27
N GLY A 376 -13.47 22.15 -21.96
CA GLY A 376 -12.51 23.03 -21.29
C GLY A 376 -12.64 23.05 -19.76
N GLU A 377 -13.55 22.25 -19.19
CA GLU A 377 -13.68 22.10 -17.74
C GLU A 377 -12.62 21.16 -17.18
N ARG A 378 -12.12 21.45 -15.97
CA ARG A 378 -11.18 20.58 -15.24
C ARG A 378 -11.79 20.00 -13.98
N TRP A 379 -11.48 18.75 -13.71
CA TRP A 379 -11.92 17.99 -12.56
C TRP A 379 -10.72 17.56 -11.74
N ARG A 380 -10.88 17.57 -10.41
CA ARG A 380 -9.93 17.04 -9.46
C ARG A 380 -10.67 16.13 -8.48
N ALA A 381 -10.21 14.91 -8.34
CA ALA A 381 -10.72 13.96 -7.37
C ALA A 381 -9.93 14.09 -6.06
N THR A 382 -10.56 14.60 -5.01
CA THR A 382 -10.02 14.62 -3.64
C THR A 382 -10.32 13.34 -2.86
N ALA A 383 -11.18 12.49 -3.41
CA ALA A 383 -11.42 11.10 -3.01
C ALA A 383 -11.91 10.33 -4.24
N ALA A 384 -12.07 9.00 -4.14
CA ALA A 384 -12.67 8.22 -5.22
C ALA A 384 -14.10 8.73 -5.54
N ALA A 385 -14.36 9.07 -6.79
CA ALA A 385 -15.61 9.71 -7.21
C ALA A 385 -16.22 9.06 -8.46
N GLY A 386 -17.55 8.94 -8.49
CA GLY A 386 -18.29 8.45 -9.64
C GLY A 386 -19.12 9.56 -10.30
N VAL A 387 -19.15 9.63 -11.63
CA VAL A 387 -20.00 10.55 -12.39
C VAL A 387 -20.81 9.76 -13.40
N ARG A 388 -22.13 9.74 -13.24
CA ARG A 388 -23.05 9.18 -14.24
C ARG A 388 -23.30 10.19 -15.36
N LEU A 389 -23.14 9.76 -16.60
CA LEU A 389 -23.32 10.54 -17.82
C LEU A 389 -24.58 10.04 -18.56
N GLY A 390 -25.76 10.44 -18.10
CA GLY A 390 -27.02 9.95 -18.67
C GLY A 390 -27.28 8.47 -18.39
N LYS A 391 -28.14 7.83 -19.21
CA LYS A 391 -28.49 6.40 -19.04
C LYS A 391 -27.36 5.52 -19.58
N GLY A 392 -26.87 4.58 -18.77
CA GLY A 392 -25.94 3.53 -19.21
C GLY A 392 -24.47 3.93 -19.35
N ALA A 393 -24.09 5.19 -19.13
CA ALA A 393 -22.68 5.62 -19.12
C ALA A 393 -22.27 6.19 -17.76
N ALA A 394 -21.10 5.80 -17.27
CA ALA A 394 -20.53 6.31 -16.03
C ALA A 394 -19.01 6.40 -16.09
N LEU A 395 -18.46 7.33 -15.33
CA LEU A 395 -17.03 7.52 -15.11
C LEU A 395 -16.69 7.29 -13.64
N THR A 396 -15.49 6.78 -13.39
CA THR A 396 -14.93 6.65 -12.04
C THR A 396 -13.55 7.31 -12.00
N LEU A 397 -13.32 8.18 -11.02
CA LEU A 397 -12.05 8.83 -10.79
C LEU A 397 -11.44 8.25 -9.51
N SER A 398 -10.16 7.88 -9.56
CA SER A 398 -9.40 7.56 -8.35
C SER A 398 -9.02 8.83 -7.60
N GLU A 399 -8.73 8.71 -6.31
CA GLU A 399 -8.22 9.84 -5.53
C GLU A 399 -6.91 10.37 -6.15
N GLY A 400 -6.75 11.69 -6.19
CA GLY A 400 -5.61 12.36 -6.79
C GLY A 400 -5.68 12.50 -8.31
N SER A 401 -6.73 11.98 -8.97
CA SER A 401 -6.89 12.13 -10.42
C SER A 401 -7.23 13.57 -10.82
N GLU A 402 -6.53 14.09 -11.83
CA GLU A 402 -6.88 15.33 -12.53
C GLU A 402 -7.27 15.03 -13.98
N VAL A 403 -8.43 15.53 -14.38
CA VAL A 403 -9.03 15.26 -15.70
C VAL A 403 -9.55 16.54 -16.33
N GLU A 404 -9.25 16.75 -17.61
CA GLU A 404 -9.83 17.82 -18.41
C GLU A 404 -10.87 17.27 -19.39
N VAL A 405 -12.01 17.94 -19.51
CA VAL A 405 -13.03 17.59 -20.51
C VAL A 405 -12.68 18.28 -21.81
N SER A 406 -12.03 17.57 -22.73
CA SER A 406 -11.49 18.17 -23.96
C SER A 406 -12.57 18.49 -24.99
N LYS A 407 -13.57 17.62 -25.14
CA LYS A 407 -14.64 17.79 -26.15
C LYS A 407 -15.91 17.05 -25.75
N ILE A 408 -17.05 17.66 -26.05
CA ILE A 408 -18.38 17.06 -25.98
C ILE A 408 -19.05 17.30 -27.32
N GLY A 409 -19.78 16.32 -27.84
CA GLY A 409 -20.56 16.48 -29.05
C GLY A 409 -21.19 15.17 -29.51
N THR A 410 -21.29 14.99 -30.82
CA THR A 410 -21.78 13.76 -31.44
C THR A 410 -20.72 13.16 -32.34
N HIS A 411 -20.68 11.83 -32.41
CA HIS A 411 -19.83 11.09 -33.34
C HIS A 411 -20.60 9.85 -33.83
N GLY A 412 -20.78 9.74 -35.15
CA GLY A 412 -21.55 8.63 -35.75
C GLY A 412 -22.98 8.51 -35.23
N GLY A 413 -23.66 9.65 -34.98
CA GLY A 413 -25.04 9.69 -34.45
C GLY A 413 -25.19 9.43 -32.95
N LYS A 414 -24.12 9.09 -32.23
CA LYS A 414 -24.11 8.89 -30.78
C LYS A 414 -23.53 10.10 -30.05
N GLN A 415 -23.99 10.39 -28.83
CA GLN A 415 -23.32 11.39 -27.99
C GLN A 415 -21.92 10.89 -27.62
N ALA A 416 -20.94 11.77 -27.70
CA ALA A 416 -19.54 11.47 -27.48
C ALA A 416 -18.88 12.48 -26.55
N ALA A 417 -18.01 11.98 -25.68
CA ALA A 417 -17.20 12.83 -24.81
C ALA A 417 -15.73 12.39 -24.83
N VAL A 418 -14.85 13.38 -24.78
CA VAL A 418 -13.40 13.21 -24.73
C VAL A 418 -12.89 13.76 -23.40
N PHE A 419 -12.11 12.94 -22.70
CA PHE A 419 -11.47 13.27 -21.44
C PHE A 419 -9.96 13.15 -21.59
N SER A 420 -9.21 14.12 -21.07
CA SER A 420 -7.76 14.09 -20.99
C SER A 420 -7.34 13.93 -19.53
N VAL A 421 -6.75 12.79 -19.19
CA VAL A 421 -6.21 12.50 -17.87
C VAL A 421 -4.83 13.14 -17.78
N GLN A 422 -4.67 14.09 -16.87
CA GLN A 422 -3.39 14.77 -16.61
C GLN A 422 -2.53 13.97 -15.63
N SER A 423 -3.18 13.40 -14.61
CA SER A 423 -2.57 12.52 -13.61
C SER A 423 -3.62 11.58 -13.02
N GLY A 424 -3.18 10.41 -12.54
CA GLY A 424 -4.04 9.44 -11.87
C GLY A 424 -4.81 8.54 -12.84
N ALA A 425 -6.01 8.11 -12.45
CA ALA A 425 -6.81 7.15 -13.20
C ALA A 425 -8.26 7.60 -13.44
N LEU A 426 -8.76 7.29 -14.64
CA LEU A 426 -10.15 7.50 -15.07
C LEU A 426 -10.71 6.19 -15.64
N GLY A 427 -11.68 5.62 -14.93
CA GLY A 427 -12.51 4.51 -15.37
C GLY A 427 -13.71 4.98 -16.17
N ALA A 428 -14.15 4.14 -17.11
CA ALA A 428 -15.34 4.29 -17.91
C ALA A 428 -16.12 2.98 -17.93
N ARG A 429 -17.44 3.10 -17.73
CA ARG A 429 -18.40 2.02 -17.93
C ARG A 429 -19.45 2.45 -18.93
N LEU A 430 -19.64 1.66 -19.98
CA LEU A 430 -20.69 1.82 -20.99
C LEU A 430 -21.51 0.55 -21.07
N ARG A 431 -22.81 0.65 -20.78
CA ARG A 431 -23.77 -0.44 -21.00
C ARG A 431 -24.28 -0.45 -22.45
N PRO A 432 -24.87 -1.56 -22.91
CA PRO A 432 -25.62 -1.57 -24.15
C PRO A 432 -26.65 -0.43 -24.20
N ALA A 433 -26.77 0.21 -25.36
CA ALA A 433 -27.64 1.39 -25.57
C ALA A 433 -27.36 2.59 -24.63
N ALA A 434 -26.13 2.75 -24.13
CA ALA A 434 -25.76 3.94 -23.38
C ALA A 434 -25.99 5.22 -24.19
N GLN A 435 -26.58 6.23 -23.53
CA GLN A 435 -26.92 7.51 -24.12
C GLN A 435 -25.68 8.27 -24.58
N VAL A 436 -24.62 8.26 -23.75
CA VAL A 436 -23.26 8.60 -24.18
C VAL A 436 -22.62 7.34 -24.75
N GLY A 437 -22.77 7.18 -26.05
CA GLY A 437 -22.40 5.96 -26.75
C GLY A 437 -20.93 5.87 -27.15
N LEU A 438 -20.13 6.91 -26.94
CA LEU A 438 -18.69 6.89 -27.19
C LEU A 438 -17.92 7.72 -26.15
N LEU A 439 -16.93 7.10 -25.52
CA LEU A 439 -16.00 7.74 -24.59
C LEU A 439 -14.58 7.59 -25.11
N ARG A 440 -13.88 8.71 -25.21
CA ARG A 440 -12.45 8.75 -25.55
C ARG A 440 -11.68 9.29 -24.36
N ILE A 441 -10.67 8.55 -23.92
CA ILE A 441 -9.80 8.95 -22.82
C ILE A 441 -8.37 9.06 -23.35
N GLU A 442 -7.74 10.20 -23.12
CA GLU A 442 -6.39 10.54 -23.61
C GLU A 442 -5.48 10.85 -22.43
N GLY A 443 -4.19 10.52 -22.53
CA GLY A 443 -3.20 10.83 -21.50
C GLY A 443 -1.79 10.53 -22.01
N GLY A 444 -0.84 11.45 -21.79
CA GLY A 444 0.49 11.34 -22.39
C GLY A 444 0.43 11.14 -23.91
N ALA A 445 1.13 10.11 -24.41
CA ALA A 445 1.11 9.71 -25.82
C ALA A 445 0.02 8.67 -26.16
N GLY A 446 -0.79 8.26 -25.18
CA GLY A 446 -1.79 7.21 -25.30
C GLY A 446 -3.22 7.72 -25.42
N ARG A 447 -4.06 6.92 -26.06
CA ARG A 447 -5.50 7.16 -26.18
C ARG A 447 -6.28 5.86 -26.17
N MET A 448 -7.35 5.80 -25.39
CA MET A 448 -8.31 4.70 -25.36
C MET A 448 -9.68 5.18 -25.86
N VAL A 449 -10.34 4.39 -26.69
CA VAL A 449 -11.71 4.63 -27.18
C VAL A 449 -12.60 3.46 -26.79
N ALA A 450 -13.62 3.76 -25.99
CA ALA A 450 -14.70 2.84 -25.63
C ALA A 450 -15.99 3.28 -26.34
N ALA A 451 -16.71 2.34 -26.93
CA ALA A 451 -17.97 2.59 -27.61
C ALA A 451 -19.04 1.63 -27.09
N ALA A 452 -20.26 2.13 -26.88
CA ALA A 452 -21.40 1.32 -26.51
C ALA A 452 -21.82 0.45 -27.70
N GLY A 453 -21.77 -0.87 -27.49
CA GLY A 453 -22.15 -1.90 -28.44
C GLY A 453 -23.15 -2.87 -27.81
N GLU A 454 -23.04 -4.16 -28.16
CA GLU A 454 -23.91 -5.22 -27.63
C GLU A 454 -23.50 -5.69 -26.23
N GLU A 455 -22.26 -5.41 -25.81
CA GLU A 455 -21.68 -5.86 -24.54
C GLU A 455 -21.38 -4.68 -23.60
N ASP A 456 -21.36 -4.96 -22.29
CA ASP A 456 -20.87 -4.04 -21.26
C ASP A 456 -19.37 -3.78 -21.45
N VAL A 457 -18.99 -2.52 -21.64
CA VAL A 457 -17.58 -2.10 -21.64
C VAL A 457 -17.24 -1.55 -20.26
N ARG A 458 -16.20 -2.13 -19.64
CA ARG A 458 -15.57 -1.59 -18.43
C ARG A 458 -14.08 -1.47 -18.70
N ALA A 459 -13.55 -0.27 -18.65
CA ALA A 459 -12.14 -0.01 -18.88
C ALA A 459 -11.66 1.17 -18.04
N ARG A 460 -10.36 1.24 -17.80
CA ARG A 460 -9.70 2.29 -17.02
C ARG A 460 -8.44 2.74 -17.74
N ALA A 461 -8.25 4.04 -17.81
CA ALA A 461 -6.99 4.64 -18.23
C ALA A 461 -6.25 5.14 -17.00
N GLU A 462 -4.95 4.83 -16.90
CA GLU A 462 -4.06 5.27 -15.84
C GLU A 462 -2.89 6.01 -16.46
N VAL A 463 -2.54 7.18 -15.91
CA VAL A 463 -1.38 7.96 -16.33
C VAL A 463 -0.39 7.94 -15.18
N HIS A 464 0.71 7.23 -15.38
CA HIS A 464 1.79 7.08 -14.41
C HIS A 464 2.70 8.32 -14.40
N ALA A 465 3.48 8.48 -13.33
CA ALA A 465 4.36 9.64 -13.14
C ALA A 465 5.47 9.74 -14.20
N ASP A 466 5.85 8.61 -14.83
CA ASP A 466 6.80 8.54 -15.94
C ASP A 466 6.18 8.95 -17.29
N GLY A 467 4.88 9.27 -17.33
CA GLY A 467 4.13 9.61 -18.54
C GLY A 467 3.59 8.40 -19.31
N THR A 468 3.75 7.18 -18.79
CA THR A 468 3.18 5.97 -19.39
C THR A 468 1.66 5.98 -19.23
N PHE A 469 0.95 5.74 -20.33
CA PHE A 469 -0.50 5.57 -20.38
C PHE A 469 -0.83 4.08 -20.36
N ARG A 470 -1.51 3.61 -19.32
CA ARG A 470 -1.94 2.22 -19.19
C ARG A 470 -3.44 2.11 -19.39
N ALA A 471 -3.86 1.34 -20.39
CA ALA A 471 -5.25 0.99 -20.63
C ALA A 471 -5.56 -0.39 -20.04
N VAL A 472 -6.38 -0.43 -18.98
CA VAL A 472 -6.85 -1.65 -18.32
C VAL A 472 -8.27 -1.94 -18.79
N VAL A 473 -8.50 -3.08 -19.44
CA VAL A 473 -9.81 -3.47 -19.96
C VAL A 473 -10.35 -4.61 -19.12
N GLU A 474 -11.34 -4.27 -18.32
CA GLU A 474 -11.96 -5.14 -17.35
C GLU A 474 -13.05 -6.03 -17.96
N ALA A 475 -13.83 -5.49 -18.89
CA ALA A 475 -14.86 -6.20 -19.64
C ALA A 475 -15.13 -5.50 -20.98
N GLY A 476 -15.59 -6.25 -21.97
CA GLY A 476 -15.88 -5.75 -23.31
C GLY A 476 -14.59 -5.50 -24.11
N ARG A 477 -14.62 -4.48 -24.97
CA ARG A 477 -13.52 -4.18 -25.91
C ARG A 477 -13.32 -2.69 -26.08
N VAL A 478 -12.06 -2.28 -26.18
CA VAL A 478 -11.66 -0.90 -26.49
C VAL A 478 -10.60 -0.88 -27.59
N GLU A 479 -10.46 0.27 -28.22
CA GLU A 479 -9.35 0.54 -29.14
C GLU A 479 -8.35 1.47 -28.48
N VAL A 480 -7.09 1.05 -28.40
CA VAL A 480 -5.98 1.83 -27.84
C VAL A 480 -5.08 2.30 -28.97
N TYR A 481 -4.59 3.53 -28.87
CA TYR A 481 -3.76 4.18 -29.86
C TYR A 481 -2.49 4.73 -29.20
N GLY A 482 -1.37 4.64 -29.91
CA GLY A 482 -0.06 5.18 -29.51
C GLY A 482 0.88 5.20 -30.72
N GLY A 483 1.63 6.30 -30.89
CA GLY A 483 2.64 6.41 -31.95
C GLY A 483 2.10 6.19 -33.37
N GLY A 484 0.86 6.59 -33.65
CA GLY A 484 0.17 6.40 -34.93
C GLY A 484 -0.34 4.98 -35.19
N ARG A 485 -0.12 4.04 -34.27
CA ARG A 485 -0.61 2.66 -34.35
C ARG A 485 -1.90 2.50 -33.54
N ARG A 486 -2.71 1.49 -33.90
CA ARG A 486 -3.94 1.10 -33.20
C ARG A 486 -3.87 -0.36 -32.78
N GLN A 487 -4.20 -0.64 -31.52
CA GLN A 487 -4.29 -1.97 -30.95
C GLN A 487 -5.68 -2.18 -30.34
N ARG A 488 -6.30 -3.33 -30.63
CA ARG A 488 -7.54 -3.74 -29.95
C ARG A 488 -7.16 -4.45 -28.65
N VAL A 489 -7.83 -4.08 -27.56
CA VAL A 489 -7.65 -4.68 -26.23
C VAL A 489 -9.01 -5.15 -25.72
N VAL A 490 -9.07 -6.39 -25.23
CA VAL A 490 -10.32 -7.04 -24.79
C VAL A 490 -10.34 -7.24 -23.28
N GLY A 491 -11.51 -7.57 -22.73
CA GLY A 491 -11.70 -7.83 -21.31
C GLY A 491 -10.69 -8.82 -20.76
N GLY A 492 -10.16 -8.51 -19.58
CA GLY A 492 -9.08 -9.28 -18.98
C GLY A 492 -7.70 -8.96 -19.54
N GLN A 493 -7.48 -7.80 -20.18
CA GLN A 493 -6.16 -7.37 -20.66
C GLN A 493 -5.80 -5.94 -20.23
N ALA A 494 -4.50 -5.65 -20.13
CA ALA A 494 -3.94 -4.31 -20.07
C ALA A 494 -2.99 -4.04 -21.25
N LEU A 495 -2.81 -2.78 -21.61
CA LEU A 495 -1.84 -2.35 -22.60
C LEU A 495 -1.19 -1.03 -22.18
N ASP A 496 0.13 -1.00 -22.18
CA ASP A 496 0.91 0.22 -21.90
C ASP A 496 1.29 0.94 -23.19
N VAL A 497 1.18 2.26 -23.19
CA VAL A 497 1.70 3.17 -24.21
C VAL A 497 2.71 4.10 -23.54
N HIS A 498 3.97 3.96 -23.92
CA HIS A 498 5.07 4.74 -23.36
C HIS A 498 5.06 6.20 -23.87
N PRO A 499 5.75 7.13 -23.19
CA PRO A 499 5.78 8.55 -23.57
C PRO A 499 6.27 8.84 -24.99
N ASP A 500 7.11 7.96 -25.55
CA ASP A 500 7.61 8.03 -26.93
C ASP A 500 6.57 7.55 -27.98
N GLY A 501 5.38 7.16 -27.54
CA GLY A 501 4.31 6.61 -28.36
C GLY A 501 4.46 5.11 -28.67
N ARG A 502 5.51 4.45 -28.17
CA ARG A 502 5.68 3.00 -28.32
C ARG A 502 4.61 2.26 -27.54
N MET A 503 3.86 1.41 -28.23
CA MET A 503 2.90 0.51 -27.58
C MET A 503 3.58 -0.80 -27.19
N GLY A 504 3.27 -1.29 -25.98
CA GLY A 504 3.57 -2.65 -25.57
C GLY A 504 2.70 -3.68 -26.30
N THR A 505 2.71 -4.91 -25.83
CA THR A 505 1.75 -5.95 -26.23
C THR A 505 0.65 -6.07 -25.17
N PRO A 506 -0.60 -6.38 -25.55
CA PRO A 506 -1.65 -6.62 -24.56
C PRO A 506 -1.23 -7.75 -23.61
N VAL A 507 -1.18 -7.45 -22.32
CA VAL A 507 -0.88 -8.41 -21.26
C VAL A 507 -2.18 -8.84 -20.58
N PRO A 508 -2.38 -10.12 -20.27
CA PRO A 508 -3.52 -10.54 -19.46
C PRO A 508 -3.50 -9.79 -18.12
N LEU A 509 -4.67 -9.32 -17.72
CA LEU A 509 -4.88 -8.92 -16.33
C LEU A 509 -4.72 -10.15 -15.47
N PRO A 510 -4.16 -10.02 -14.26
CA PRO A 510 -4.24 -11.09 -13.27
C PRO A 510 -5.70 -11.57 -13.17
N PRO A 511 -5.93 -12.88 -13.00
CA PRO A 511 -7.28 -13.44 -12.99
C PRO A 511 -8.14 -12.67 -12.00
N ARG A 512 -9.33 -12.26 -12.45
CA ARG A 512 -10.35 -11.72 -11.55
C ARG A 512 -10.66 -12.83 -10.55
N PRO A 513 -10.51 -12.60 -9.24
CA PRO A 513 -10.90 -13.60 -8.26
C PRO A 513 -12.39 -13.91 -8.49
N THR A 514 -12.69 -15.19 -8.70
CA THR A 514 -14.03 -15.70 -8.98
C THR A 514 -14.99 -15.52 -7.82
#